data_AF-A0A562VLA8-F1
#
_entry.id   AF-A0A562VLA8-F1
#
_cell.length_a   1.000
_cell.length_b   1.000
_cell.length_c   1.000
_cell.angle_alpha   90.00
_cell.angle_beta   90.00
_cell.angle_gamma   90.00
#
_symmetry.space_group_name_H-M   'P 1'
#
loop_
_entity.id
_entity.type
_entity.pdbx_description
1 polymer ?
#
loop_
_entity_poly.entity_id
_entity_poly.type
_entity_poly.pdbx_seq_one_letter_code
_entity_poly.pdbx_strand_id
1 'polypeptide(L)'
;MINLDLAFVIQLINFLILVLILNIFLYKPIRKVLADRSGELAAAKSRAEAVDKDVQDKMAEYESKLRAVKGEAGSERATLIKEAQAEEALVLEKARKEAADSLAAIKERVAREAADAKLLLQEQARTLSLEICEKVLGRSV
;
A
#
# COMPACT_ATOMS: atom_id res chain seq x y z
N MET A 1 89.78 -48.31 10.01
CA MET A 1 88.77 -49.31 9.66
C MET A 1 87.47 -48.83 10.27
N ILE A 2 86.50 -48.45 9.44
CA ILE A 2 85.16 -48.10 9.91
C ILE A 2 84.50 -49.43 10.23
N ASN A 3 84.66 -49.90 11.47
CA ASN A 3 83.86 -51.00 11.95
C ASN A 3 82.46 -50.43 12.13
N LEU A 4 81.56 -50.82 11.24
CA LEU A 4 80.14 -50.58 11.40
C LEU A 4 79.68 -51.48 12.54
N ASP A 5 79.99 -51.05 13.76
CA ASP A 5 79.75 -51.83 14.95
C ASP A 5 78.24 -51.97 15.16
N LEU A 6 77.82 -53.13 15.67
CA LEU A 6 76.44 -53.44 16.06
C LEU A 6 75.79 -52.30 16.88
N ALA A 7 76.61 -51.54 17.63
CA ALA A 7 76.23 -50.33 18.36
C ALA A 7 75.63 -49.23 17.46
N PHE A 8 76.13 -49.01 16.25
CA PHE A 8 75.57 -48.04 15.30
C PHE A 8 74.17 -48.45 14.83
N VAL A 9 73.97 -49.74 14.56
CA VAL A 9 72.65 -50.28 14.19
C VAL A 9 71.66 -50.15 15.34
N ILE A 10 72.09 -50.46 16.57
CA ILE A 10 71.27 -50.31 17.78
C ILE A 10 70.92 -48.83 18.02
N GLN A 11 71.87 -47.91 17.85
CA GLN A 11 71.64 -46.47 17.97
C GLN A 11 70.65 -45.96 16.90
N LEU A 12 70.76 -46.45 15.65
CA LEU A 12 69.82 -46.11 14.59
C LEU A 12 68.41 -46.60 14.89
N ILE A 13 68.26 -47.82 15.41
CA ILE A 13 66.96 -48.35 15.86
C ILE A 13 66.40 -47.49 17.00
N ASN A 14 67.22 -47.12 17.98
CA ASN A 14 66.79 -46.24 19.08
C ASN A 14 66.29 -44.88 18.57
N PHE A 15 67.03 -44.26 17.64
CA PHE A 15 66.64 -43.01 17.00
C PHE A 15 65.33 -43.15 16.21
N LEU A 16 65.17 -44.24 15.45
CA LEU A 16 63.93 -44.51 14.72
C LEU A 16 62.74 -44.69 15.66
N ILE A 17 62.91 -45.42 16.77
CA ILE A 17 61.88 -45.56 17.81
C ILE A 17 61.51 -44.18 18.38
N LEU A 18 62.50 -43.35 18.72
CA LEU A 18 62.27 -42.00 19.23
C LEU A 18 61.50 -41.13 18.23
N VAL A 19 61.89 -41.16 16.95
CA VAL A 19 61.18 -40.44 15.87
C VAL A 19 59.74 -40.93 15.74
N LEU A 20 59.51 -42.23 15.86
CA LEU A 20 58.18 -42.84 15.74
C LEU A 20 57.29 -42.44 16.93
N ILE A 21 57.83 -42.44 18.15
CA ILE A 21 57.17 -41.93 19.34
C ILE A 21 56.84 -40.45 19.17
N LEU A 22 57.80 -39.62 18.75
CA LEU A 22 57.63 -38.18 18.59
C LEU A 22 56.62 -37.83 17.50
N ASN A 23 56.59 -38.59 16.40
CA ASN A 23 55.61 -38.44 15.34
C ASN A 23 54.17 -38.68 15.85
N ILE A 24 53.98 -39.72 16.65
CA ILE A 24 52.67 -40.08 17.21
C ILE A 24 52.26 -39.12 18.33
N PHE A 25 53.16 -38.81 19.26
CA PHE A 25 52.85 -38.04 20.47
C PHE A 25 52.89 -36.52 20.28
N LEU A 26 53.65 -35.99 19.32
CA LEU A 26 53.87 -34.55 19.20
C LEU A 26 53.43 -34.01 17.84
N TYR A 27 53.98 -34.53 16.74
CA TYR A 27 53.69 -33.96 15.41
C TYR A 27 52.23 -34.13 14.99
N LYS A 28 51.65 -35.31 15.22
CA LYS A 28 50.26 -35.59 14.88
C LYS A 28 49.26 -34.73 15.69
N PRO A 29 49.34 -34.63 17.03
CA PRO A 29 48.43 -33.76 17.78
C PRO A 29 48.64 -32.28 17.52
N ILE A 30 49.87 -31.79 17.33
CA ILE A 30 50.12 -30.39 16.99
C ILE A 30 49.46 -30.02 15.66
N ARG A 31 49.62 -30.86 14.62
CA ARG A 31 48.96 -30.63 13.33
C ARG A 31 47.44 -30.65 13.45
N LYS A 32 46.90 -31.55 14.28
CA LYS A 32 45.46 -31.63 14.52
C LYS A 32 44.94 -30.34 15.18
N VAL A 33 45.57 -29.86 16.24
CA VAL A 33 45.17 -28.61 16.92
C VAL A 33 45.26 -27.41 15.98
N LEU A 34 46.29 -27.36 15.12
CA LEU A 34 46.43 -26.27 14.15
C LEU A 34 45.32 -26.33 13.09
N ALA A 35 45.00 -27.52 12.58
CA ALA A 35 43.90 -27.73 11.63
C ALA A 35 42.54 -27.42 12.26
N ASP A 36 42.30 -27.85 13.50
CA ASP A 36 41.07 -27.58 14.25
C ASP A 36 40.88 -26.07 14.43
N ARG A 37 41.93 -25.34 14.84
CA ARG A 37 41.89 -23.86 14.95
C ARG A 37 41.60 -23.18 13.61
N SER A 38 42.27 -23.60 12.53
CA SER A 38 42.01 -23.06 11.20
C SER A 38 40.58 -23.37 10.74
N GLY A 39 40.06 -24.55 11.06
CA GLY A 39 38.68 -24.96 10.77
C GLY A 39 37.66 -24.12 11.54
N GLU A 40 37.88 -23.88 12.83
CA GLU A 40 37.01 -23.04 13.65
C GLU A 40 36.95 -21.60 13.15
N LEU A 41 38.10 -21.02 12.79
CA LEU A 41 38.21 -19.68 12.22
C LEU A 41 37.48 -19.58 10.88
N ALA A 42 37.70 -20.56 9.98
CA ALA A 42 37.03 -20.60 8.69
C ALA A 42 35.50 -20.77 8.85
N ALA A 43 35.06 -21.63 9.76
CA ALA A 43 33.64 -21.83 10.06
C ALA A 43 33.01 -20.57 10.68
N ALA A 44 33.72 -19.88 11.58
CA ALA A 44 33.25 -18.62 12.15
C ALA A 44 33.11 -17.53 11.07
N LYS A 45 34.09 -17.40 10.17
CA LYS A 45 34.02 -16.47 9.04
C LYS A 45 32.87 -16.79 8.10
N SER A 46 32.71 -18.07 7.73
CA SER A 46 31.60 -18.50 6.86
C SER A 46 30.23 -18.26 7.49
N ARG A 47 30.09 -18.47 8.81
CA ARG A 47 28.84 -18.13 9.52
C ARG A 47 28.58 -16.63 9.51
N ALA A 48 29.59 -15.79 9.72
CA ALA A 48 29.43 -14.34 9.66
C ALA A 48 28.99 -13.89 8.25
N GLU A 49 29.66 -14.37 7.20
CA GLU A 49 29.30 -14.08 5.81
C GLU A 49 27.88 -14.56 5.46
N ALA A 50 27.47 -15.74 5.96
CA ALA A 50 26.13 -16.26 5.75
C ALA A 50 25.05 -15.43 6.46
N VAL A 51 25.34 -14.96 7.68
CA VAL A 51 24.43 -14.07 8.42
C VAL A 51 24.31 -12.72 7.74
N ASP A 52 25.43 -12.12 7.31
CA ASP A 52 25.41 -10.85 6.58
C ASP A 52 24.60 -10.98 5.28
N LYS A 53 24.75 -12.09 4.56
CA LYS A 53 23.98 -12.36 3.36
C LYS A 53 22.48 -12.54 3.65
N ASP A 54 22.12 -13.31 4.67
CA ASP A 54 20.71 -13.50 5.08
C ASP A 54 20.07 -12.17 5.52
N VAL A 55 20.82 -11.32 6.21
CA VAL A 55 20.37 -9.97 6.57
C VAL A 55 20.16 -9.11 5.32
N GLN A 56 21.09 -9.11 4.38
CA GLN A 56 20.95 -8.36 3.13
C GLN A 56 19.75 -8.84 2.30
N ASP A 57 19.58 -10.15 2.17
CA ASP A 57 18.46 -10.75 1.44
C ASP A 57 17.12 -10.41 2.09
N LYS A 58 17.02 -10.50 3.42
CA LYS A 58 15.81 -10.09 4.18
C LYS A 58 15.54 -8.60 4.09
N MET A 59 16.56 -7.75 4.14
CA MET A 59 16.39 -6.31 3.96
C MET A 59 15.89 -5.98 2.55
N ALA A 60 16.44 -6.62 1.52
CA ALA A 60 15.99 -6.46 0.14
C ALA A 60 14.54 -6.93 -0.05
N GLU A 61 14.16 -8.06 0.55
CA GLU A 61 12.78 -8.55 0.54
C GLU A 61 11.83 -7.59 1.26
N TYR A 62 12.24 -7.07 2.42
CA TYR A 62 11.46 -6.11 3.19
C TYR A 62 11.26 -4.79 2.43
N GLU A 63 12.31 -4.24 1.82
CA GLU A 63 12.22 -3.05 0.98
C GLU A 63 11.31 -3.26 -0.23
N SER A 64 11.42 -4.43 -0.89
CA SER A 64 10.57 -4.80 -2.02
C SER A 64 9.10 -4.86 -1.61
N LYS A 65 8.77 -5.54 -0.50
CA LYS A 65 7.42 -5.59 0.05
C LYS A 65 6.91 -4.21 0.43
N LEU A 66 7.74 -3.38 1.06
CA LEU A 66 7.35 -2.03 1.43
C LEU A 66 7.05 -1.15 0.20
N ARG A 67 7.85 -1.28 -0.88
CA ARG A 67 7.58 -0.60 -2.15
C ARG A 67 6.29 -1.09 -2.80
N ALA A 68 6.06 -2.40 -2.81
CA ALA A 68 4.83 -3.00 -3.35
C ALA A 68 3.59 -2.48 -2.61
N VAL A 69 3.59 -2.55 -1.28
CA VAL A 69 2.48 -2.05 -0.44
C VAL A 69 2.24 -0.55 -0.65
N LYS A 70 3.30 0.26 -0.74
CA LYS A 70 3.16 1.69 -1.03
C LYS A 70 2.60 1.95 -2.43
N GLY A 71 2.99 1.14 -3.42
CA GLY A 71 2.47 1.21 -4.79
C GLY A 71 0.99 0.84 -4.86
N GLU A 72 0.61 -0.28 -4.24
CA GLU A 72 -0.78 -0.74 -4.14
C GLU A 72 -1.66 0.27 -3.41
N ALA A 73 -1.24 0.74 -2.23
CA ALA A 73 -1.98 1.75 -1.48
C ALA A 73 -2.12 3.08 -2.25
N GLY A 74 -1.09 3.48 -3.00
CA GLY A 74 -1.14 4.65 -3.88
C GLY A 74 -2.15 4.47 -5.01
N SER A 75 -2.17 3.30 -5.64
CA SER A 75 -3.12 2.95 -6.71
C SER A 75 -4.55 2.87 -6.18
N GLU A 76 -4.77 2.20 -5.06
CA GLU A 76 -6.08 2.07 -4.42
C GLU A 76 -6.63 3.45 -4.03
N ARG A 77 -5.80 4.30 -3.42
CA ARG A 77 -6.18 5.68 -3.10
C ARG A 77 -6.55 6.47 -4.36
N ALA A 78 -5.81 6.31 -5.45
CA ALA A 78 -6.13 6.99 -6.71
C ALA A 78 -7.46 6.51 -7.29
N THR A 79 -7.75 5.21 -7.23
CA THR A 79 -9.03 4.63 -7.65
C THR A 79 -10.17 5.16 -6.79
N LEU A 80 -10.04 5.13 -5.45
CA LEU A 80 -11.05 5.65 -4.53
C LEU A 80 -11.35 7.13 -4.75
N ILE A 81 -10.32 7.95 -4.98
CA ILE A 81 -10.52 9.37 -5.30
C ILE A 81 -11.29 9.53 -6.61
N LYS A 82 -10.96 8.75 -7.63
CA LYS A 82 -11.63 8.80 -8.93
C LYS A 82 -13.10 8.34 -8.84
N GLU A 83 -13.36 7.29 -8.07
CA GLU A 83 -14.72 6.81 -7.79
C GLU A 83 -15.53 7.85 -7.02
N ALA A 84 -14.95 8.45 -5.97
CA ALA A 84 -15.59 9.50 -5.20
C ALA A 84 -15.92 10.73 -6.07
N GLN A 85 -15.00 11.15 -6.96
CA GLN A 85 -15.25 12.24 -7.90
C GLN A 85 -16.37 11.91 -8.90
N ALA A 86 -16.43 10.67 -9.38
CA ALA A 86 -17.49 10.23 -10.28
C ALA A 86 -18.85 10.20 -9.56
N GLU A 87 -18.90 9.72 -8.31
CA GLU A 87 -20.10 9.72 -7.50
C GLU A 87 -20.56 11.14 -7.15
N GLU A 88 -19.64 12.03 -6.77
CA GLU A 88 -19.92 13.44 -6.53
C GLU A 88 -20.53 14.10 -7.77
N ALA A 89 -19.96 13.85 -8.96
CA ALA A 89 -20.49 14.37 -10.21
C ALA A 89 -21.91 13.85 -10.50
N LEU A 90 -22.17 12.56 -10.25
CA LEU A 90 -23.51 11.96 -10.42
C LEU A 90 -24.54 12.54 -9.46
N VAL A 91 -24.16 12.71 -8.19
CA VAL A 91 -25.04 13.32 -7.18
C VAL A 91 -25.34 14.78 -7.53
N LEU A 92 -24.33 15.53 -7.97
CA LEU A 92 -24.50 16.93 -8.38
C LEU A 92 -25.38 17.06 -9.62
N GLU A 93 -25.18 16.20 -10.63
CA GLU A 93 -26.04 16.12 -11.82
C GLU A 93 -27.49 15.82 -11.45
N LYS A 94 -27.71 14.84 -10.58
CA LYS A 94 -29.05 14.47 -10.11
C LYS A 94 -29.72 15.63 -9.36
N ALA A 95 -29.01 16.27 -8.44
CA ALA A 95 -29.52 17.43 -7.70
C ALA A 95 -29.84 18.61 -8.62
N ARG A 96 -29.00 18.88 -9.64
CA ARG A 96 -29.26 19.91 -10.65
C ARG A 96 -30.51 19.59 -11.46
N LYS A 97 -30.71 18.33 -11.85
CA LYS A 97 -31.89 17.90 -12.59
C LYS A 97 -33.16 18.02 -11.76
N GLU A 98 -33.14 17.56 -10.51
CA GLU A 98 -34.27 17.71 -9.58
C GLU A 98 -34.62 19.19 -9.32
N ALA A 99 -33.61 20.05 -9.19
CA ALA A 99 -33.81 21.49 -9.06
C ALA A 99 -34.43 22.11 -10.32
N ALA A 100 -33.97 21.70 -11.51
CA ALA A 100 -34.52 22.17 -12.79
C ALA A 100 -35.98 21.72 -12.97
N ASP A 101 -36.29 20.45 -12.66
CA ASP A 101 -37.64 19.90 -12.73
C ASP A 101 -38.57 20.60 -11.75
N SER A 102 -38.10 20.85 -10.52
CA SER A 102 -38.86 21.60 -9.50
C SER A 102 -39.15 23.04 -9.95
N LEU A 103 -38.15 23.72 -10.53
CA LEU A 103 -38.32 25.07 -11.04
C LEU A 103 -39.31 25.12 -12.21
N ALA A 104 -39.28 24.13 -13.11
CA ALA A 104 -40.23 24.00 -14.20
C ALA A 104 -41.66 23.81 -13.66
N ALA A 105 -41.85 22.91 -12.70
CA ALA A 105 -43.15 22.67 -12.06
C ALA A 105 -43.70 23.91 -11.35
N ILE A 106 -42.84 24.67 -10.65
CA ILE A 106 -43.23 25.93 -10.01
C ILE A 106 -43.65 26.96 -11.05
N LYS A 107 -42.88 27.15 -12.14
CA LYS A 107 -43.24 28.07 -13.22
C LYS A 107 -44.59 27.73 -13.84
N GLU A 108 -44.85 26.45 -14.07
CA GLU A 108 -46.12 26.00 -14.64
C GLU A 108 -47.29 26.25 -13.69
N ARG A 109 -47.11 26.02 -12.38
CA ARG A 109 -48.10 26.36 -11.35
C ARG A 109 -48.38 27.86 -11.30
N VAL A 110 -47.34 28.69 -11.27
CA VAL A 110 -47.48 30.16 -11.26
C VAL A 110 -48.19 30.65 -12.51
N ALA A 111 -47.90 30.08 -13.68
CA ALA A 111 -48.59 30.43 -14.93
C ALA A 111 -50.09 30.07 -14.88
N ARG A 112 -50.46 28.91 -14.32
CA ARG A 112 -51.86 28.52 -14.09
C ARG A 112 -52.56 29.46 -13.11
N GLU A 113 -51.97 29.69 -11.94
CA GLU A 113 -52.52 30.58 -10.91
C GLU A 113 -52.71 32.02 -11.43
N ALA A 114 -51.77 32.52 -12.24
CA ALA A 114 -51.88 33.83 -12.87
C ALA A 114 -53.01 33.90 -13.92
N ALA A 115 -53.23 32.82 -14.68
CA ALA A 115 -54.33 32.73 -15.63
C ALA A 115 -55.69 32.69 -14.92
N ASP A 116 -55.80 31.91 -13.85
CA ASP A 116 -57.01 31.81 -13.03
C ASP A 116 -57.33 33.15 -12.35
N ALA A 117 -56.33 33.81 -11.76
CA ALA A 117 -56.49 35.14 -11.17
C ALA A 117 -56.95 36.18 -12.20
N LYS A 118 -56.43 36.11 -13.43
CA LYS A 118 -56.83 37.02 -14.51
C LYS A 118 -58.30 36.82 -14.93
N LEU A 119 -58.78 35.57 -14.99
CA LEU A 119 -60.19 35.26 -15.24
C LEU A 119 -61.08 35.79 -14.11
N LEU A 120 -60.67 35.58 -12.86
CA LEU A 120 -61.42 36.05 -11.69
C LEU A 120 -61.52 37.58 -11.65
N LEU A 121 -60.43 38.29 -11.96
CA LEU A 121 -60.44 39.76 -12.08
C LEU A 121 -61.35 40.24 -13.22
N GLN A 122 -61.41 39.54 -14.35
CA GLN A 122 -62.31 39.90 -15.45
C GLN A 122 -63.79 39.74 -15.07
N GLU A 123 -64.14 38.66 -14.36
CA GLU A 123 -65.49 38.52 -13.81
C GLU A 123 -65.82 39.63 -12.81
N GLN A 124 -64.92 39.90 -11.85
CA GLN A 124 -65.11 40.95 -10.86
C GLN A 124 -65.22 42.33 -11.51
N ALA A 125 -64.42 42.63 -12.54
CA ALA A 125 -64.51 43.87 -13.29
C ALA A 125 -65.84 44.00 -14.03
N ARG A 126 -66.39 42.91 -14.56
CA ARG A 126 -67.71 42.89 -15.20
C ARG A 126 -68.83 43.17 -14.18
N THR A 127 -68.78 42.52 -13.02
CA THR A 127 -69.74 42.73 -11.93
C THR A 127 -69.69 44.17 -11.41
N LEU A 128 -68.48 44.70 -11.17
CA LEU A 128 -68.31 46.09 -10.72
C LEU A 128 -68.79 47.08 -11.78
N SER A 129 -68.57 46.81 -13.06
CA SER A 129 -69.05 47.65 -14.15
C SER A 129 -70.58 47.66 -14.23
N LEU A 130 -71.25 46.53 -13.96
CA LEU A 130 -72.71 46.45 -13.85
C LEU A 130 -73.22 47.26 -12.65
N GLU A 131 -72.61 47.12 -11.47
CA GLU A 131 -72.97 47.89 -10.28
C GLU A 131 -72.79 49.40 -10.48
N ILE A 132 -71.72 49.83 -11.16
CA ILE A 132 -71.49 51.24 -11.50
C ILE A 132 -72.58 51.74 -12.46
N CYS A 133 -72.90 50.96 -13.50
CA CYS A 133 -73.98 51.28 -14.42
C CYS A 133 -75.33 51.41 -13.70
N GLU A 134 -75.68 50.49 -12.80
CA GLU A 134 -76.91 50.57 -12.00
C GLU A 134 -76.94 51.82 -11.11
N LYS A 135 -75.84 52.14 -10.42
CA LYS A 135 -75.76 53.33 -9.55
C LYS A 135 -75.83 54.65 -10.33
N VAL A 136 -75.26 54.71 -11.53
CA VAL A 136 -75.23 55.93 -12.35
C VAL A 136 -76.54 56.13 -13.14
N LEU A 137 -77.18 55.04 -13.60
CA LEU A 137 -78.43 55.10 -14.38
C LEU A 137 -79.69 55.13 -13.52
N GLY A 138 -79.60 54.89 -12.21
CA GLY A 138 -80.67 55.16 -11.24
C GLY A 138 -81.94 54.30 -11.42
N ARG A 139 -81.86 53.19 -12.17
CA ARG A 139 -82.98 52.27 -12.39
C ARG A 139 -82.41 50.87 -12.62
N SER A 140 -82.88 49.89 -11.84
CA SER A 140 -82.40 48.50 -11.94
C SER A 140 -82.70 47.93 -13.32
N VAL A 141 -81.73 47.24 -13.90
CA VAL A 141 -81.94 46.36 -15.05
C VAL A 141 -81.50 44.96 -14.67
#